data_AF-A0AB39LEJ5-F1
#
_entry.id   AF-A0AB39LEJ5-F1
#
_cell.length_a   1.000
_cell.length_b   1.000
_cell.length_c   1.000
_cell.angle_alpha   90.00
_cell.angle_beta   90.00
_cell.angle_gamma   90.00
#
_symmetry.space_group_name_H-M   'P 1'
#
loop_
_entity.id
_entity.type
_entity.pdbx_description
1 polymer ?
#
loop_
_entity_poly.entity_id
_entity_poly.type
_entity_poly.pdbx_seq_one_letter_code
_entity_poly.pdbx_strand_id
1 'polypeptide(L)'
;MPARPELIRPDDVAIAAAMSRALTVIALVILALGDGEHTVNLVAKRTDDTFVRGQADLSVGTDPVRLSVLDEDDYTALRTLLVFALEGSTVRGAVLVATTAAEPYPRACG
;
A
#
# COMPACT_ATOMS: atom_id res chain seq x y z
N MET A 1 -33.65 0.19 3.79
CA MET A 1 -32.19 0.16 3.57
C MET A 1 -31.58 1.15 4.55
N PRO A 2 -30.53 0.80 5.32
CA PRO A 2 -29.81 1.80 6.10
C PRO A 2 -29.19 2.84 5.16
N ALA A 3 -29.16 4.11 5.57
CA ALA A 3 -28.52 5.17 4.81
C ALA A 3 -27.03 4.83 4.61
N ARG A 4 -26.55 4.95 3.37
CA ARG A 4 -25.12 4.81 3.07
C ARG A 4 -24.39 5.89 3.88
N PRO A 5 -23.35 5.56 4.66
CA PRO A 5 -22.55 6.57 5.33
C PRO A 5 -22.09 7.60 4.29
N GLU A 6 -22.32 8.88 4.55
CA GLU A 6 -21.76 9.92 3.69
C GLU A 6 -20.24 9.78 3.71
N LEU A 7 -19.65 9.72 2.50
CA LEU A 7 -18.21 9.74 2.33
C LEU A 7 -17.74 11.17 2.62
N ILE A 8 -17.43 11.43 3.89
CA ILE A 8 -16.85 12.72 4.31
C ILE A 8 -15.40 12.73 3.80
N ARG A 9 -15.08 13.73 2.97
CA ARG A 9 -13.70 13.97 2.56
C ARG A 9 -12.86 14.30 3.81
N PRO A 10 -11.72 13.64 4.03
CA PRO A 10 -10.81 13.98 5.11
C PRO A 10 -10.29 15.42 5.00
N ASP A 11 -9.88 15.98 6.14
CA ASP A 11 -9.14 17.25 6.14
C ASP A 11 -7.76 17.08 5.49
N ASP A 12 -7.22 18.16 4.91
CA ASP A 12 -5.96 18.12 4.18
C ASP A 12 -4.75 17.79 5.08
N VAL A 13 -4.84 18.08 6.39
CA VAL A 13 -3.77 17.79 7.36
C VAL A 13 -3.70 16.29 7.64
N ALA A 14 -4.85 15.62 7.75
CA ALA A 14 -4.96 14.18 7.89
C ALA A 14 -4.41 13.46 6.64
N ILE A 15 -4.73 13.97 5.44
CA ILE A 15 -4.19 13.46 4.17
C ILE A 15 -2.67 13.61 4.14
N ALA A 16 -2.13 14.78 4.48
CA ALA A 16 -0.69 15.02 4.49
C ALA A 16 0.03 14.11 5.50
N ALA A 17 -0.52 13.96 6.71
CA ALA A 17 0.02 13.06 7.72
C ALA A 17 -0.01 11.59 7.26
N ALA A 18 -1.10 11.15 6.63
CA ALA A 18 -1.20 9.82 6.05
C ALA A 18 -0.20 9.61 4.91
N MET A 19 0.05 10.62 4.08
CA MET A 19 1.08 10.59 3.05
C MET A 19 2.48 10.41 3.63
N SER A 20 2.85 11.14 4.68
CA SER A 20 4.14 10.98 5.35
C SER A 20 4.30 9.58 5.96
N ARG A 21 3.24 9.04 6.58
CA ARG A 21 3.24 7.66 7.11
C ARG A 21 3.36 6.64 5.99
N ALA A 22 2.66 6.82 4.87
CA ALA A 22 2.75 5.92 3.71
C ALA A 22 4.18 5.85 3.17
N LEU A 23 4.84 7.00 3.00
CA LEU A 23 6.25 7.05 2.57
C LEU A 23 7.18 6.34 3.56
N THR A 24 6.93 6.51 4.86
CA THR A 24 7.70 5.82 5.91
C THR A 24 7.51 4.31 5.85
N VAL A 25 6.27 3.84 5.72
CA VAL A 25 5.95 2.41 5.58
C VAL A 25 6.61 1.82 4.34
N ILE A 26 6.53 2.49 3.19
CA ILE A 26 7.16 2.04 1.95
C ILE A 26 8.68 1.94 2.12
N ALA A 27 9.32 2.96 2.71
CA ALA A 27 10.77 2.92 2.94
C ALA A 27 11.18 1.75 3.86
N LEU A 28 10.43 1.51 4.94
CA LEU A 28 10.69 0.38 5.85
C LEU A 28 10.49 -0.98 5.17
N VAL A 29 9.46 -1.11 4.34
CA VAL A 29 9.21 -2.34 3.57
C VAL A 29 10.35 -2.59 2.59
N ILE A 30 10.77 -1.58 1.83
CA ILE A 30 11.90 -1.71 0.88
C ILE A 30 13.18 -2.15 1.60
N LEU A 31 13.48 -1.54 2.75
CA LEU A 31 14.65 -1.92 3.55
C LEU A 31 14.55 -3.36 4.07
N ALA A 32 13.35 -3.83 4.42
CA ALA A 32 13.12 -5.18 4.92
C ALA A 32 13.17 -6.25 3.80
N LEU A 33 12.79 -5.90 2.57
CA LEU A 33 12.80 -6.83 1.44
C LEU A 33 14.22 -7.16 0.96
N GLY A 34 15.15 -6.22 1.12
CA GLY A 34 16.52 -6.38 0.64
C GLY A 34 16.60 -6.42 -0.89
N ASP A 35 17.77 -6.79 -1.40
CA ASP A 35 18.05 -6.77 -2.84
C ASP A 35 17.17 -7.73 -3.63
N GLY A 36 16.76 -7.30 -4.83
CA GLY A 36 16.05 -8.14 -5.79
C GLY A 36 14.76 -7.52 -6.34
N GLU A 37 14.08 -8.31 -7.16
CA GLU A 37 12.74 -7.97 -7.66
C GLU A 37 11.67 -8.54 -6.74
N HIS A 38 10.70 -7.69 -6.40
CA HIS A 38 9.63 -7.98 -5.46
C HIS A 38 8.30 -7.46 -6.02
N THR A 39 7.24 -8.25 -5.87
CA THR A 39 5.88 -7.80 -6.16
C THR A 39 5.21 -7.44 -4.85
N VAL A 40 4.76 -6.20 -4.71
CA VAL A 40 4.02 -5.75 -3.53
C VAL A 40 2.54 -5.67 -3.87
N ASN A 41 1.72 -6.30 -3.05
CA ASN A 41 0.27 -6.34 -3.15
C ASN A 41 -0.37 -5.68 -1.94
N LEU A 42 -1.35 -4.82 -2.15
CA LEU A 42 -2.16 -4.20 -1.11
C LEU A 42 -3.62 -4.56 -1.33
N VAL A 43 -4.26 -5.18 -0.34
CA VAL A 43 -5.71 -5.41 -0.33
C VAL A 43 -6.31 -4.57 0.77
N ALA A 44 -7.23 -3.66 0.41
CA ALA A 44 -7.92 -2.78 1.35
C ALA A 44 -9.42 -3.08 1.37
N LYS A 45 -9.98 -3.25 2.57
CA LYS A 45 -11.42 -3.35 2.81
C LYS A 45 -11.99 -1.95 3.03
N ARG A 46 -12.86 -1.51 2.13
CA ARG A 46 -13.51 -0.20 2.20
C ARG A 46 -14.64 -0.17 3.22
N THR A 47 -15.03 1.04 3.61
CA THR A 47 -16.15 1.27 4.54
C THR A 47 -17.51 0.87 3.96
N ASP A 48 -17.62 0.74 2.63
CA ASP A 48 -18.79 0.18 1.93
C ASP A 48 -18.71 -1.35 1.74
N ASP A 49 -17.85 -2.01 2.51
CA ASP A 49 -17.62 -3.46 2.53
C ASP A 49 -17.14 -4.06 1.19
N THR A 50 -16.70 -3.22 0.25
CA THR A 50 -15.99 -3.65 -0.97
C THR A 50 -14.50 -3.81 -0.74
N PHE A 51 -13.83 -4.61 -1.58
CA PHE A 51 -12.37 -4.75 -1.58
C PHE A 51 -11.76 -4.04 -2.77
N VAL A 52 -10.67 -3.31 -2.54
CA VAL A 52 -9.83 -2.72 -3.58
C VAL A 52 -8.43 -3.32 -3.45
N ARG A 53 -7.82 -3.58 -4.60
CA ARG A 53 -6.48 -4.16 -4.71
C ARG A 53 -5.58 -3.21 -5.46
N GLY A 54 -4.34 -3.09 -5.02
CA GLY A 54 -3.25 -2.47 -5.76
C GLY A 54 -2.06 -3.41 -5.79
N GLN A 55 -1.31 -3.40 -6.87
CA GLN A 55 -0.08 -4.15 -7.04
C GLN A 55 0.99 -3.18 -7.55
N ALA A 56 2.25 -3.41 -7.19
CA ALA A 56 3.39 -2.74 -7.82
C ALA A 56 4.59 -3.69 -7.83
N ASP A 57 5.29 -3.73 -8.96
CA ASP A 57 6.54 -4.47 -9.10
C ASP A 57 7.72 -3.52 -8.87
N LEU A 58 8.63 -3.94 -8.00
CA LEU A 58 9.75 -3.14 -7.52
C LEU A 58 11.06 -3.92 -7.69
N SER A 59 12.12 -3.23 -8.12
CA SER A 59 13.49 -3.72 -8.04
C SER A 59 14.25 -2.89 -7.01
N VAL A 60 14.82 -3.57 -6.01
CA VAL A 60 15.53 -2.98 -4.88
C VAL A 60 17.00 -3.35 -4.98
N GLY A 61 17.87 -2.34 -4.82
CA GLY A 61 19.27 -2.54 -4.48
C GLY A 61 19.58 -1.77 -3.20
N THR A 62 20.39 -2.30 -2.30
CA THR A 62 20.65 -1.73 -0.96
C THR A 62 22.04 -1.11 -0.83
N ASP A 63 22.94 -1.30 -1.81
CA ASP A 63 24.27 -0.69 -1.85
C ASP A 63 24.63 -0.06 -3.22
N PRO A 64 24.34 1.24 -3.44
CA PRO A 64 23.55 2.13 -2.59
C PRO A 64 22.05 1.80 -2.67
N VAL A 65 21.26 2.31 -1.72
CA VAL A 65 19.79 2.16 -1.75
C VAL A 65 19.24 2.76 -3.04
N ARG A 66 18.68 1.91 -3.89
CA ARG A 66 18.05 2.23 -5.18
C ARG A 66 16.72 1.50 -5.24
N LEU A 67 15.69 2.24 -5.65
CA LEU A 67 14.38 1.69 -5.96
C LEU A 67 14.10 1.98 -7.42
N SER A 68 13.88 0.93 -8.21
CA SER A 68 13.32 1.03 -9.55
C SER A 68 11.90 0.51 -9.51
N VAL A 69 10.97 1.36 -9.92
CA VAL A 69 9.57 1.00 -10.10
C VAL A 69 9.41 0.51 -11.53
N LEU A 70 8.87 -0.69 -11.72
CA LEU A 70 8.73 -1.27 -13.06
C LEU A 70 7.53 -0.65 -13.80
N ASP A 71 6.47 -0.28 -13.07
CA ASP A 71 5.31 0.44 -13.58
C ASP A 71 4.91 1.57 -12.61
N GLU A 72 5.05 2.82 -13.09
CA GLU A 72 4.83 4.02 -12.29
C GLU A 72 3.35 4.26 -11.96
N ASP A 73 2.44 3.85 -12.85
CA ASP A 73 1.00 4.02 -12.65
C ASP A 73 0.51 3.04 -11.57
N ASP A 74 0.97 1.79 -11.63
CA ASP A 74 0.69 0.76 -10.63
C ASP A 74 1.25 1.14 -9.24
N TYR A 75 2.49 1.64 -9.20
CA TYR A 75 3.07 2.15 -7.96
C TYR A 75 2.32 3.37 -7.41
N THR A 76 1.90 4.28 -8.28
CA THR A 76 1.11 5.45 -7.89
C THR A 76 -0.25 5.04 -7.33
N ALA A 77 -0.91 4.05 -7.95
CA ALA A 77 -2.16 3.48 -7.47
C ALA A 77 -1.99 2.80 -6.11
N LEU A 78 -0.95 1.97 -5.94
CA LEU A 78 -0.63 1.31 -4.67
C LEU A 78 -0.33 2.32 -3.56
N ARG A 79 0.51 3.33 -3.83
CA ARG A 79 0.83 4.40 -2.87
C ARG A 79 -0.43 5.17 -2.48
N THR A 80 -1.28 5.50 -3.44
CA THR A 80 -2.55 6.21 -3.20
C THR A 80 -3.48 5.37 -2.31
N LEU A 81 -3.60 4.07 -2.59
CA LEU A 81 -4.40 3.17 -1.77
C LEU A 81 -3.87 3.03 -0.34
N LEU A 82 -2.54 3.02 -0.17
CA LEU A 82 -1.90 3.00 1.14
C LEU A 82 -2.19 4.29 1.94
N VAL A 83 -2.19 5.45 1.27
CA VAL A 83 -2.59 6.71 1.91
C VAL A 83 -4.03 6.64 2.41
N PHE A 84 -4.97 6.16 1.59
CA PHE A 84 -6.35 5.97 2.03
C PHE A 84 -6.47 4.99 3.20
N ALA A 85 -5.69 3.91 3.18
CA ALA A 85 -5.65 2.94 4.27
C ALA A 85 -5.15 3.54 5.59
N LEU A 86 -4.15 4.43 5.53
CA LEU A 86 -3.53 5.06 6.71
C LEU A 86 -4.26 6.33 7.17
N GLU A 87 -5.06 6.94 6.31
CA GLU A 87 -5.96 8.03 6.66
C GLU A 87 -7.21 7.48 7.37
N GLY A 88 -7.82 6.41 6.85
CA GLY A 88 -8.81 5.60 7.57
C GLY A 88 -10.28 6.01 7.41
N SER A 89 -10.62 7.08 6.69
CA SER A 89 -12.02 7.48 6.45
C SER A 89 -12.78 6.55 5.50
N THR A 90 -12.06 5.95 4.54
CA THR A 90 -12.65 5.14 3.46
C THR A 90 -12.26 3.66 3.53
N VAL A 91 -11.31 3.31 4.39
CA VAL A 91 -10.76 1.95 4.54
C VAL A 91 -10.85 1.52 6.00
N ARG A 92 -11.46 0.35 6.24
CA ARG A 92 -11.59 -0.27 7.57
C ARG A 92 -10.40 -1.14 7.97
N GLY A 93 -9.67 -1.64 6.99
CA GLY A 93 -8.49 -2.47 7.20
C GLY A 93 -7.79 -2.74 5.88
N ALA A 94 -6.48 -2.95 5.93
CA ALA A 94 -5.70 -3.28 4.75
C ALA A 94 -4.57 -4.25 5.10
N VAL A 95 -4.21 -5.09 4.14
CA VAL A 95 -3.10 -6.04 4.24
C VAL A 95 -2.13 -5.77 3.09
N LEU A 96 -0.89 -5.47 3.44
CA LEU A 96 0.22 -5.33 2.51
C LEU A 96 1.03 -6.63 2.53
N VAL A 97 1.26 -7.21 1.36
CA VAL A 97 1.99 -8.48 1.17
C VAL A 97 3.08 -8.24 0.15
N ALA A 98 4.29 -8.70 0.43
CA ALA A 98 5.36 -8.72 -0.55
C ALA A 98 5.66 -10.17 -0.96
N THR A 99 5.64 -10.42 -2.26
CA THR A 99 6.14 -11.63 -2.88
C THR A 99 7.62 -11.45 -3.14
N THR A 100 8.42 -12.39 -2.67
CA THR A 100 9.89 -12.36 -2.85
C THR A 100 10.33 -13.66 -3.53
N ALA A 101 11.56 -13.70 -4.03
CA ALA A 101 12.13 -14.94 -4.55
C ALA A 101 12.18 -16.07 -3.49
N ALA A 102 12.33 -15.72 -2.20
CA ALA A 102 12.35 -16.68 -1.11
C ALA A 102 10.96 -17.18 -0.71
N GLU A 103 9.92 -16.35 -0.89
CA GLU A 103 8.52 -16.65 -0.59
C GLU A 103 7.65 -16.25 -1.80
N PRO A 104 7.56 -17.12 -2.84
CA PRO A 104 6.90 -16.79 -4.10
C PRO A 104 5.37 -16.87 -4.02
N TYR A 105 4.81 -17.47 -2.96
CA TYR A 105 3.36 -17.64 -2.79
C TYR A 105 2.90 -17.22 -1.38
N PRO A 106 3.14 -15.96 -0.98
CA PRO A 106 2.82 -15.50 0.35
C PRO A 106 1.30 -15.57 0.57
N ARG A 107 0.90 -16.08 1.74
CA ARG A 107 -0.51 -16.07 2.16
C ARG A 107 -0.74 -14.93 3.12
N ALA A 108 -1.64 -14.02 2.73
CA ALA A 108 -2.24 -13.08 3.67
C ALA A 108 -3.12 -13.86 4.66
N CYS A 109 -2.58 -14.22 5.81
CA CYS A 109 -3.37 -14.71 6.94
C CYS A 109 -3.83 -13.49 7.75
N GLY A 110 -5.11 -13.11 7.62
CA GLY A 110 -5.70 -11.97 8.32
C GLY A 110 -7.20 -12.07 8.38
#